data_AF-A0A381RPI4-F1
#
_entry.id   AF-A0A381RPI4-F1
#
_cell.length_a   1.000
_cell.length_b   1.000
_cell.length_c   1.000
_cell.angle_alpha   90.00
_cell.angle_beta   90.00
_cell.angle_gamma   90.00
#
_symmetry.space_group_name_H-M   'P 1'
#
loop_
_entity.id
_entity.type
_entity.pdbx_description
1 polymer ?
#
loop_
_entity_poly.entity_id
_entity_poly.type
_entity_poly.pdbx_seq_one_letter_code
_entity_poly.pdbx_strand_id
1 'polypeptide(L)'
;MKTLTTHYTVSGSGTTSGGNVTFTAGNTPPDTKKVVLTRDIAKTQLVDYVENDSFPAETHEGALDKLTFLLQDVSNVVSGDIFRFDESVSDAGTVTITKTAAERASKLLAFDTSGDLQATQEIGTLTGNWATSTAYGIRDLIKDTSNNNIYICITAHTSSGSQPISSNTDVAKWSLIVDAASATTSAAAAATSATASAGSATTATAQAVIATAQAVIATAKAVLTASDAVDTAADVVSTNADVVSTNADVVSTTAAIGAVAWKYTFSTSTTMADPTAGILRFNHATLASVTAIAIDATSADSGNPDVSDLIASIDDGTNSTHEGYIFVRKSGTPATFMAYSVTGAVVDNTGWLQIPVTHSASGGSLSNADTLYISFARSGNVGATGSTGAKGDTGDTGATGAQGDATLADVLALG
;
A
#
# COMPACT_ATOMS: atom_id res chain seq x y z
N MET A 1 9.60 -4.90 -72.17
CA MET A 1 10.13 -4.72 -73.54
C MET A 1 10.97 -3.45 -73.60
N LYS A 2 12.05 -3.44 -74.37
CA LYS A 2 12.84 -2.22 -74.64
C LYS A 2 12.40 -1.64 -75.98
N THR A 3 12.31 -0.32 -76.09
CA THR A 3 11.78 0.39 -77.27
C THR A 3 12.90 0.89 -78.19
N LEU A 4 12.73 0.69 -79.50
CA LEU A 4 13.62 1.19 -80.56
C LEU A 4 13.73 2.72 -80.50
N THR A 5 14.90 3.28 -80.80
CA THR A 5 15.33 4.68 -80.68
C THR A 5 15.47 5.24 -79.26
N THR A 6 14.75 4.70 -78.28
CA THR A 6 14.90 5.10 -76.87
C THR A 6 16.00 4.32 -76.16
N HIS A 7 15.94 2.99 -76.24
CA HIS A 7 16.83 2.10 -75.47
C HIS A 7 17.93 1.50 -76.34
N TYR A 8 17.66 1.36 -77.64
CA TYR A 8 18.61 0.87 -78.62
C TYR A 8 18.27 1.45 -79.99
N THR A 9 19.27 1.58 -80.83
CA THR A 9 19.14 1.94 -82.24
C THR A 9 19.53 0.76 -83.11
N VAL A 10 18.94 0.70 -84.31
CA VAL A 10 19.29 -0.29 -85.32
C VAL A 10 19.73 0.48 -86.57
N SER A 11 20.87 0.10 -87.14
CA SER A 11 21.44 0.68 -88.36
C SER A 11 21.69 -0.41 -89.40
N GLY A 12 21.80 -0.04 -90.69
CA GLY A 12 22.04 -1.01 -91.78
C GLY A 12 20.79 -1.76 -92.24
N SER A 13 19.60 -1.19 -92.05
CA SER A 13 18.36 -1.76 -92.57
C SER A 13 18.37 -1.74 -94.10
N GLY A 14 18.14 -2.89 -94.75
CA GLY A 14 18.11 -3.04 -96.21
C GLY A 14 19.49 -3.21 -96.88
N THR A 15 20.58 -3.25 -96.12
CA THR A 15 21.93 -3.52 -96.68
C THR A 15 22.27 -5.01 -96.64
N THR A 16 22.85 -5.52 -97.73
CA THR A 16 23.21 -6.95 -97.89
C THR A 16 24.24 -7.45 -96.86
N SER A 17 24.99 -6.54 -96.23
CA SER A 17 25.98 -6.85 -95.18
C SER A 17 25.36 -7.00 -93.78
N GLY A 18 24.05 -6.85 -93.63
CA GLY A 18 23.36 -6.90 -92.34
C GLY A 18 23.38 -5.57 -91.58
N GLY A 19 22.78 -5.58 -90.39
CA GLY A 19 22.64 -4.38 -89.55
C GLY A 19 23.21 -4.56 -88.14
N ASN A 20 23.43 -3.45 -87.45
CA ASN A 20 23.94 -3.42 -86.08
C ASN A 20 22.85 -2.95 -85.13
N VAL A 21 22.77 -3.59 -83.96
CA VAL A 21 21.98 -3.10 -82.82
C VAL A 21 22.93 -2.45 -81.82
N THR A 22 22.71 -1.17 -81.56
CA THR A 22 23.53 -0.40 -80.62
C THR A 22 22.65 0.05 -79.46
N PHE A 23 23.03 -0.29 -78.23
CA PHE A 23 22.32 0.20 -77.05
C PHE A 23 22.69 1.65 -76.77
N THR A 24 21.71 2.47 -76.40
CA THR A 24 21.95 3.87 -76.04
C THR A 24 22.67 3.93 -74.69
N ALA A 25 23.36 5.04 -74.40
CA ALA A 25 24.12 5.20 -73.16
C ALA A 25 23.24 4.92 -71.92
N GLY A 26 23.73 4.08 -71.01
CA GLY A 26 23.00 3.63 -69.82
C GLY A 26 21.98 2.50 -70.03
N ASN A 27 21.75 2.08 -71.28
CA ASN A 27 20.84 0.96 -71.62
C ASN A 27 21.57 -0.31 -72.06
N THR A 28 22.90 -0.32 -72.06
CA THR A 28 23.69 -1.52 -72.34
C THR A 28 23.38 -2.60 -71.30
N PRO A 29 22.88 -3.78 -71.73
CA PRO A 29 22.62 -4.89 -70.83
C PRO A 29 23.89 -5.32 -70.11
N PRO A 30 23.84 -5.64 -68.80
CA PRO A 30 24.99 -6.22 -68.11
C PRO A 30 25.40 -7.56 -68.73
N ASP A 31 26.69 -7.90 -68.67
CA ASP A 31 27.27 -9.12 -69.29
C ASP A 31 26.64 -10.45 -68.81
N THR A 32 25.88 -10.42 -67.72
CA THR A 32 25.13 -11.56 -67.17
C THR A 32 23.75 -11.77 -67.81
N LYS A 33 23.34 -10.89 -68.72
CA LYS A 33 22.02 -10.93 -69.37
C LYS A 33 22.16 -11.19 -70.86
N LYS A 34 21.38 -12.15 -71.36
CA LYS A 34 21.25 -12.41 -72.80
C LYS A 34 20.28 -11.40 -73.43
N VAL A 35 20.64 -10.87 -74.58
CA VAL A 35 19.74 -10.06 -75.41
C VAL A 35 18.98 -11.00 -76.34
N VAL A 36 17.66 -11.00 -76.22
CA VAL A 36 16.78 -11.71 -77.15
C VAL A 36 16.09 -10.67 -78.01
N LEU A 37 16.26 -10.78 -79.32
CA LEU A 37 15.58 -9.94 -80.29
C LEU A 37 14.35 -10.70 -80.78
N THR A 38 13.17 -10.21 -80.40
CA THR A 38 11.91 -10.71 -80.93
C THR A 38 11.44 -9.77 -82.02
N ARG A 39 10.89 -10.36 -83.08
CA ARG A 39 10.31 -9.62 -84.20
C ARG A 39 8.84 -9.42 -83.90
N ASP A 40 8.39 -8.18 -83.75
CA ASP A 40 6.98 -7.85 -83.57
C ASP A 40 6.49 -7.14 -84.83
N ILE A 41 5.67 -7.84 -85.62
CA ILE A 41 5.11 -7.35 -86.87
C ILE A 41 3.59 -7.41 -86.77
N ALA A 42 2.91 -6.31 -87.11
CA ALA A 42 1.46 -6.28 -87.23
C ALA A 42 0.98 -7.29 -88.29
N LYS A 43 0.13 -8.22 -87.84
CA LYS A 43 -0.43 -9.32 -88.64
C LYS A 43 -1.56 -8.81 -89.55
N THR A 44 -1.20 -7.95 -90.51
CA THR A 44 -2.11 -7.31 -91.46
C THR A 44 -1.68 -7.58 -92.90
N GLN A 45 -2.66 -7.79 -93.77
CA GLN A 45 -2.45 -7.78 -95.21
C GLN A 45 -2.21 -6.34 -95.67
N LEU A 46 -1.15 -6.10 -96.45
CA LEU A 46 -0.75 -4.75 -96.87
C LEU A 46 -1.26 -4.38 -98.26
N VAL A 47 -1.49 -5.36 -99.13
CA VAL A 47 -1.89 -5.14 -100.52
C VAL A 47 -3.28 -5.67 -100.77
N ASP A 48 -4.07 -4.85 -101.44
CA ASP A 48 -5.35 -5.20 -102.05
C ASP A 48 -5.23 -4.89 -103.55
N TYR A 49 -5.32 -5.93 -104.38
CA TYR A 49 -5.15 -5.78 -105.82
C TYR A 49 -6.51 -5.58 -106.48
N VAL A 50 -6.64 -4.50 -107.24
CA VAL A 50 -7.79 -4.25 -108.10
C VAL A 50 -7.51 -4.80 -109.50
N GLU A 51 -8.51 -5.43 -110.09
CA GLU A 51 -8.38 -6.06 -111.40
C GLU A 51 -8.02 -5.03 -112.49
N ASN A 52 -7.05 -5.37 -113.34
CA ASN A 52 -6.56 -4.59 -114.48
C ASN A 52 -5.73 -3.32 -114.18
N ASP A 53 -5.28 -3.11 -112.93
CA ASP A 53 -4.29 -2.08 -112.63
C ASP A 53 -2.85 -2.55 -112.95
N SER A 54 -1.94 -1.59 -113.12
CA SER A 54 -0.51 -1.89 -113.35
C SER A 54 0.08 -2.59 -112.12
N PHE A 55 0.72 -3.75 -112.32
CA PHE A 55 1.25 -4.55 -111.23
C PHE A 55 2.40 -3.85 -110.50
N PRO A 56 2.26 -3.51 -109.20
CA PRO A 56 3.32 -2.88 -108.43
C PRO A 56 4.27 -3.95 -107.88
N ALA A 57 5.23 -4.38 -108.69
CA ALA A 57 6.13 -5.49 -108.38
C ALA A 57 6.87 -5.32 -107.04
N GLU A 58 7.43 -4.14 -106.76
CA GLU A 58 8.12 -3.87 -105.49
C GLU A 58 7.19 -3.97 -104.27
N THR A 59 5.96 -3.48 -104.39
CA THR A 59 4.96 -3.57 -103.33
C THR A 59 4.49 -5.01 -103.12
N HIS A 60 4.45 -5.82 -104.19
CA HIS A 60 4.15 -7.25 -104.11
C HIS A 60 5.24 -8.02 -103.36
N GLU A 61 6.49 -7.85 -103.75
CA GLU A 61 7.63 -8.51 -103.10
C GLU A 61 7.72 -8.13 -101.62
N GLY A 62 7.54 -6.85 -101.29
CA GLY A 62 7.50 -6.41 -99.89
C GLY A 62 6.36 -7.05 -99.07
N ALA A 63 5.21 -7.35 -99.70
CA ALA A 63 4.13 -8.07 -99.04
C ALA A 63 4.45 -9.55 -98.84
N LEU A 64 5.14 -10.21 -99.78
CA LEU A 64 5.61 -11.59 -99.66
C LEU A 64 6.68 -11.74 -98.58
N ASP A 65 7.65 -10.82 -98.51
CA ASP A 65 8.67 -10.79 -97.46
C ASP A 65 8.03 -10.68 -96.07
N LYS A 66 7.02 -9.81 -95.92
CA LYS A 66 6.26 -9.68 -94.68
C LYS A 66 5.56 -11.00 -94.31
N LEU A 67 4.97 -11.71 -95.27
CA LEU A 67 4.36 -13.02 -95.01
C LEU A 67 5.38 -14.05 -94.53
N THR A 68 6.56 -14.09 -95.14
CA THR A 68 7.66 -14.96 -94.67
C THR A 68 8.08 -14.65 -93.24
N PHE A 69 8.18 -13.35 -92.90
CA PHE A 69 8.49 -12.95 -91.53
C PHE A 69 7.40 -13.32 -90.52
N LEU A 70 6.13 -13.20 -90.88
CA LEU A 70 5.02 -13.63 -90.03
C LEU A 70 5.05 -15.14 -89.79
N LEU A 71 5.41 -15.94 -90.80
CA LEU A 71 5.56 -17.38 -90.66
C LEU A 71 6.70 -17.76 -89.68
N GLN A 72 7.84 -17.07 -89.77
CA GLN A 72 8.94 -17.25 -88.83
C GLN A 72 8.55 -16.86 -87.39
N ASP A 73 7.79 -15.78 -87.20
CA ASP A 73 7.28 -15.35 -85.89
C ASP A 73 6.39 -16.42 -85.27
N VAL A 74 5.43 -16.96 -86.04
CA VAL A 74 4.57 -18.07 -85.60
C VAL A 74 5.38 -19.30 -85.19
N SER A 75 6.40 -19.68 -85.97
CA SER A 75 7.29 -20.80 -85.62
C SER A 75 8.02 -20.58 -84.29
N ASN A 76 8.44 -19.35 -84.00
CA ASN A 76 9.13 -19.02 -82.75
C ASN A 76 8.20 -19.08 -81.53
N VAL A 77 6.97 -18.57 -81.66
CA VAL A 77 5.96 -18.63 -80.58
C VAL A 77 5.61 -20.08 -80.24
N VAL A 78 5.35 -20.91 -81.26
CA VAL A 78 5.06 -22.34 -81.07
C VAL A 78 6.25 -23.07 -80.40
N SER A 79 7.48 -22.63 -80.67
CA SER A 79 8.69 -23.23 -80.10
C SER A 79 9.04 -22.72 -78.68
N GLY A 80 8.50 -21.58 -78.26
CA GLY A 80 8.95 -20.86 -77.05
C GLY A 80 8.01 -20.90 -75.84
N ASP A 81 6.69 -21.03 -76.02
CA ASP A 81 5.71 -20.70 -74.95
C ASP A 81 5.00 -21.91 -74.29
N ILE A 82 5.52 -23.14 -74.42
CA ILE A 82 4.93 -24.35 -73.78
C ILE A 82 6.00 -25.11 -72.97
N PHE A 83 5.59 -25.79 -71.89
CA PHE A 83 6.40 -26.79 -71.17
C PHE A 83 7.12 -27.70 -72.17
N ARG A 84 8.46 -27.72 -72.16
CA ARG A 84 9.28 -28.57 -73.04
C ARG A 84 9.96 -29.70 -72.27
N PHE A 85 9.93 -30.90 -72.85
CA PHE A 85 10.88 -31.98 -72.58
C PHE A 85 12.08 -31.86 -73.55
N ASP A 86 13.11 -32.72 -73.38
CA ASP A 86 14.34 -32.74 -74.18
C ASP A 86 14.08 -32.96 -75.70
N GLU A 87 15.03 -32.59 -76.57
CA GLU A 87 14.88 -32.59 -78.04
C GLU A 87 14.77 -34.00 -78.64
N SER A 88 15.26 -35.03 -77.94
CA SER A 88 15.05 -36.43 -78.29
C SER A 88 14.46 -37.21 -77.13
N VAL A 89 13.23 -36.89 -76.74
CA VAL A 89 12.36 -37.85 -76.06
C VAL A 89 11.57 -38.57 -77.15
N SER A 90 11.82 -39.86 -77.36
CA SER A 90 10.99 -40.69 -78.24
C SER A 90 9.69 -41.04 -77.53
N ASP A 91 8.83 -40.05 -77.34
CA ASP A 91 7.45 -40.28 -76.89
C ASP A 91 6.61 -40.79 -78.06
N ALA A 92 5.64 -41.65 -77.77
CA ALA A 92 4.70 -42.17 -78.74
C ALA A 92 3.61 -41.13 -79.08
N GLY A 93 4.00 -39.97 -79.62
CA GLY A 93 3.10 -38.96 -80.18
C GLY A 93 2.88 -37.68 -79.35
N THR A 94 1.93 -36.86 -79.79
CA THR A 94 1.60 -35.57 -79.17
C THR A 94 0.64 -35.78 -77.99
N VAL A 95 1.15 -35.81 -76.76
CA VAL A 95 0.30 -35.94 -75.57
C VAL A 95 -0.33 -34.58 -75.23
N THR A 96 -1.65 -34.47 -75.46
CA THR A 96 -2.43 -33.26 -75.14
C THR A 96 -3.25 -33.50 -73.88
N ILE A 97 -3.14 -32.62 -72.88
CA ILE A 97 -4.09 -32.62 -71.76
C ILE A 97 -5.41 -32.04 -72.27
N THR A 98 -6.33 -32.93 -72.66
CA THR A 98 -7.65 -32.59 -73.22
C THR A 98 -8.65 -32.10 -72.17
N LYS A 99 -8.28 -32.13 -70.88
CA LYS A 99 -9.15 -31.75 -69.75
C LYS A 99 -9.27 -30.23 -69.63
N THR A 100 -10.49 -29.73 -69.48
CA THR A 100 -10.82 -28.32 -69.24
C THR A 100 -10.22 -27.81 -67.91
N ALA A 101 -10.18 -26.48 -67.72
CA ALA A 101 -9.72 -25.89 -66.46
C ALA A 101 -10.53 -26.38 -65.24
N ALA A 102 -11.84 -26.55 -65.40
CA ALA A 102 -12.72 -27.10 -64.36
C ALA A 102 -12.37 -28.56 -64.03
N GLU A 103 -12.07 -29.38 -65.03
CA GLU A 103 -11.67 -30.77 -64.83
C GLU A 103 -10.25 -30.93 -64.29
N ARG A 104 -9.39 -29.91 -64.42
CA ARG A 104 -8.03 -29.90 -63.86
C ARG A 104 -7.97 -29.35 -62.44
N ALA A 105 -9.01 -28.68 -61.96
CA ALA A 105 -9.03 -28.13 -60.62
C ALA A 105 -8.80 -29.23 -59.57
N SER A 106 -7.90 -28.96 -58.62
CA SER A 106 -7.50 -29.88 -57.53
C SER A 106 -6.94 -31.23 -57.98
N LYS A 107 -6.47 -31.34 -59.23
CA LYS A 107 -5.74 -32.51 -59.74
C LYS A 107 -4.25 -32.26 -59.79
N LEU A 108 -3.48 -33.31 -59.59
CA LEU A 108 -2.03 -33.38 -59.73
C LEU A 108 -1.68 -33.60 -61.20
N LEU A 109 -0.62 -32.94 -61.69
CA LEU A 109 0.01 -33.31 -62.95
C LEU A 109 0.93 -34.51 -62.69
N ALA A 110 0.72 -35.61 -63.41
CA ALA A 110 1.45 -36.85 -63.23
C ALA A 110 1.71 -37.52 -64.59
N PHE A 111 2.50 -38.59 -64.58
CA PHE A 111 2.70 -39.49 -65.72
C PHE A 111 1.95 -40.79 -65.48
N ASP A 112 1.39 -41.40 -66.52
CA ASP A 112 0.76 -42.72 -66.44
C ASP A 112 1.78 -43.86 -66.57
N THR A 113 1.31 -45.10 -66.63
CA THR A 113 2.17 -46.29 -66.75
C THR A 113 2.90 -46.39 -68.08
N SER A 114 2.43 -45.68 -69.11
CA SER A 114 3.06 -45.58 -70.43
C SER A 114 4.04 -44.40 -70.49
N GLY A 115 4.06 -43.54 -69.46
CA GLY A 115 4.87 -42.34 -69.39
C GLY A 115 4.15 -41.09 -69.91
N ASP A 116 2.86 -41.17 -70.23
CA ASP A 116 2.10 -40.06 -70.80
C ASP A 116 1.62 -39.08 -69.72
N LEU A 117 1.58 -37.79 -70.05
CA LEU A 117 1.07 -36.73 -69.16
C LEU A 117 -0.44 -36.87 -68.88
N GLN A 118 -0.80 -36.88 -67.60
CA GLN A 118 -2.18 -36.92 -67.13
C GLN A 118 -2.42 -35.99 -65.93
N ALA A 119 -3.63 -35.44 -65.84
CA ALA A 119 -4.11 -34.79 -64.62
C ALA A 119 -4.93 -35.80 -63.79
N THR A 120 -4.39 -36.23 -62.64
CA THR A 120 -4.97 -37.24 -61.74
C THR A 120 -5.42 -36.65 -60.40
N GLN A 121 -6.43 -37.22 -59.76
CA GLN A 121 -6.98 -36.71 -58.50
C GLN A 121 -6.21 -37.20 -57.26
N GLU A 122 -5.52 -38.34 -57.35
CA GLU A 122 -4.97 -39.04 -56.18
C GLU A 122 -3.48 -39.33 -56.34
N ILE A 123 -2.78 -39.52 -55.21
CA ILE A 123 -1.37 -39.96 -55.21
C ILE A 123 -1.22 -41.37 -55.80
N GLY A 124 -2.29 -42.14 -55.88
CA GLY A 124 -2.31 -43.47 -56.45
C GLY A 124 -3.72 -44.03 -56.40
N THR A 125 -3.96 -45.20 -57.00
CA THR A 125 -5.29 -45.78 -57.08
C THR A 125 -5.57 -46.59 -55.83
N LEU A 126 -6.59 -46.23 -55.04
CA LEU A 126 -6.99 -47.05 -53.89
C LEU A 126 -7.60 -48.38 -54.36
N THR A 127 -6.89 -49.48 -54.12
CA THR A 127 -7.34 -50.84 -54.47
C THR A 127 -7.98 -51.58 -53.29
N GLY A 128 -7.93 -51.01 -52.09
CA GLY A 128 -8.53 -51.56 -50.87
C GLY A 128 -7.54 -52.37 -50.04
N ASN A 129 -7.98 -53.50 -49.49
CA ASN A 129 -7.13 -54.38 -48.70
C ASN A 129 -6.18 -55.17 -49.60
N TRP A 130 -4.97 -55.44 -49.13
CA TRP A 130 -4.06 -56.35 -49.84
C TRP A 130 -4.65 -57.76 -49.90
N ALA A 131 -4.51 -58.41 -51.05
CA ALA A 131 -4.93 -59.79 -51.28
C ALA A 131 -3.83 -60.55 -52.02
N THR A 132 -3.76 -61.87 -51.83
CA THR A 132 -2.85 -62.77 -52.54
C THR A 132 -3.26 -62.97 -54.00
N SER A 133 -2.30 -63.30 -54.88
CA SER A 133 -2.55 -63.63 -56.28
C SER A 133 -3.34 -62.55 -57.04
N THR A 134 -3.18 -61.29 -56.63
CA THR A 134 -3.89 -60.13 -57.18
C THR A 134 -2.90 -59.24 -57.93
N ALA A 135 -3.24 -58.80 -59.13
CA ALA A 135 -2.40 -57.90 -59.90
C ALA A 135 -2.50 -56.48 -59.35
N TYR A 136 -1.36 -55.88 -59.00
CA TYR A 136 -1.23 -54.50 -58.58
C TYR A 136 -0.35 -53.72 -59.55
N GLY A 137 -0.85 -52.59 -60.03
CA GLY A 137 -0.13 -51.64 -60.87
C GLY A 137 0.77 -50.73 -60.04
N ILE A 138 1.68 -50.00 -60.72
CA ILE A 138 2.49 -48.97 -60.06
C ILE A 138 1.55 -47.88 -59.53
N ARG A 139 1.81 -47.42 -58.31
CA ARG A 139 1.01 -46.47 -57.52
C ARG A 139 -0.31 -47.00 -56.96
N ASP A 140 -0.61 -48.29 -57.04
CA ASP A 140 -1.76 -48.82 -56.31
C ASP A 140 -1.56 -48.68 -54.80
N LEU A 141 -2.54 -48.12 -54.11
CA LEU A 141 -2.59 -48.03 -52.66
C LEU A 141 -3.33 -49.24 -52.11
N ILE A 142 -2.69 -49.93 -51.18
CA ILE A 142 -3.28 -51.05 -50.44
C ILE A 142 -3.24 -50.79 -48.94
N LYS A 143 -4.17 -51.43 -48.24
CA LYS A 143 -4.14 -51.56 -46.79
C LYS A 143 -3.63 -52.94 -46.39
N ASP A 144 -2.60 -52.96 -45.56
CA ASP A 144 -2.20 -54.14 -44.82
C ASP A 144 -3.10 -54.27 -43.58
N THR A 145 -4.08 -55.15 -43.62
CA THR A 145 -5.02 -55.43 -42.53
C THR A 145 -4.39 -56.00 -41.25
N SER A 146 -3.15 -56.51 -41.30
CA SER A 146 -2.49 -57.09 -40.11
C SER A 146 -2.00 -56.01 -39.13
N ASN A 147 -1.59 -54.86 -39.64
CA ASN A 147 -1.06 -53.72 -38.87
C ASN A 147 -1.78 -52.40 -39.18
N ASN A 148 -2.75 -52.41 -40.11
CA ASN A 148 -3.47 -51.26 -40.66
C ASN A 148 -2.62 -50.24 -41.44
N ASN A 149 -1.39 -50.58 -41.77
CA ASN A 149 -0.51 -49.71 -42.54
C ASN A 149 -0.98 -49.57 -43.99
N ILE A 150 -0.70 -48.42 -44.59
CA ILE A 150 -1.00 -48.15 -46.00
C ILE A 150 0.30 -48.17 -46.79
N TYR A 151 0.34 -48.96 -47.85
CA TYR A 151 1.48 -49.04 -48.75
C TYR A 151 1.10 -48.61 -50.16
N ILE A 152 2.08 -48.11 -50.91
CA ILE A 152 1.99 -47.85 -52.34
C ILE A 152 2.85 -48.85 -53.10
N CYS A 153 2.32 -49.39 -54.19
CA CYS A 153 3.06 -50.26 -55.09
C CYS A 153 4.08 -49.43 -55.89
N ILE A 154 5.35 -49.80 -55.87
CA ILE A 154 6.40 -49.12 -56.65
C ILE A 154 6.86 -49.91 -57.88
N THR A 155 6.51 -51.19 -57.95
CA THR A 155 6.81 -52.07 -59.08
C THR A 155 5.59 -52.94 -59.38
N ALA A 156 5.03 -52.84 -60.59
CA ALA A 156 3.86 -53.65 -60.97
C ALA A 156 4.17 -55.16 -60.85
N HIS A 157 3.26 -55.90 -60.22
CA HIS A 157 3.40 -57.35 -60.01
C HIS A 157 2.06 -58.02 -59.68
N THR A 158 2.01 -59.35 -59.81
CA THR A 158 0.98 -60.16 -59.17
C THR A 158 1.45 -60.52 -57.77
N SER A 159 0.66 -60.18 -56.74
CA SER A 159 1.02 -60.36 -55.34
C SER A 159 1.25 -61.83 -54.97
N SER A 160 2.24 -62.03 -54.12
CA SER A 160 2.66 -63.32 -53.57
C SER A 160 3.01 -63.16 -52.07
N GLY A 161 3.11 -64.28 -51.37
CA GLY A 161 3.39 -64.28 -49.93
C GLY A 161 2.14 -64.03 -49.07
N SER A 162 2.34 -63.45 -47.89
CA SER A 162 1.28 -63.17 -46.91
C SER A 162 1.51 -61.83 -46.24
N GLN A 163 0.48 -61.29 -45.60
CA GLN A 163 0.64 -60.16 -44.70
C GLN A 163 1.37 -60.59 -43.42
N PRO A 164 2.09 -59.69 -42.72
CA PRO A 164 2.29 -58.27 -43.02
C PRO A 164 3.22 -58.01 -44.21
N ILE A 165 2.94 -56.93 -44.94
CA ILE A 165 3.72 -56.52 -46.12
C ILE A 165 5.17 -56.18 -45.76
N SER A 166 5.42 -55.68 -44.54
CA SER A 166 6.76 -55.35 -44.06
C SER A 166 7.73 -56.54 -43.99
N SER A 167 7.25 -57.76 -44.10
CA SER A 167 8.07 -58.98 -44.14
C SER A 167 7.63 -59.96 -45.23
N ASN A 168 6.79 -59.53 -46.17
CA ASN A 168 6.30 -60.43 -47.22
C ASN A 168 7.35 -60.64 -48.32
N THR A 169 7.10 -61.62 -49.18
CA THR A 169 7.96 -61.94 -50.34
C THR A 169 8.15 -60.74 -51.27
N ASP A 170 7.12 -59.90 -51.40
CA ASP A 170 7.10 -58.76 -52.32
C ASP A 170 7.49 -57.43 -51.67
N VAL A 171 8.08 -57.42 -50.46
CA VAL A 171 8.24 -56.20 -49.64
C VAL A 171 9.00 -55.09 -50.37
N ALA A 172 10.00 -55.45 -51.18
CA ALA A 172 10.79 -54.52 -51.99
C ALA A 172 9.99 -53.84 -53.12
N LYS A 173 8.77 -54.31 -53.41
CA LYS A 173 7.84 -53.75 -54.40
C LYS A 173 6.81 -52.81 -53.77
N TRP A 174 6.85 -52.63 -52.45
CA TRP A 174 5.95 -51.79 -51.68
C TRP A 174 6.73 -50.71 -50.92
N SER A 175 6.18 -49.49 -50.89
CA SER A 175 6.67 -48.41 -50.01
C SER A 175 5.61 -48.05 -48.99
N LEU A 176 6.01 -47.90 -47.74
CA LEU A 176 5.12 -47.47 -46.66
C LEU A 176 4.73 -45.99 -46.87
N ILE A 177 3.44 -45.69 -46.82
CA ILE A 177 2.91 -44.31 -46.85
C ILE A 177 2.40 -43.90 -45.47
N VAL A 178 1.70 -44.81 -44.78
CA VAL A 178 1.15 -44.55 -43.45
C VAL A 178 1.50 -45.69 -42.50
N ASP A 179 2.22 -45.35 -41.43
CA ASP A 179 2.35 -46.19 -40.24
C ASP A 179 1.19 -45.90 -39.28
N ALA A 180 0.24 -46.84 -39.23
CA ALA A 180 -0.96 -46.71 -38.42
C ALA A 180 -0.67 -46.80 -36.91
N ALA A 181 0.37 -47.52 -36.50
CA ALA A 181 0.74 -47.63 -35.10
C ALA A 181 1.29 -46.29 -34.59
N SER A 182 2.26 -45.71 -35.32
CA SER A 182 2.82 -44.39 -35.00
C SER A 182 1.76 -43.28 -34.99
N ALA A 183 0.83 -43.30 -35.95
CA ALA A 183 -0.29 -42.35 -35.98
C ALA A 183 -1.21 -42.51 -34.76
N THR A 184 -1.54 -43.75 -34.38
CA THR A 184 -2.38 -44.05 -33.22
C THR A 184 -1.72 -43.62 -31.91
N THR A 185 -0.42 -43.92 -31.73
CA THR A 185 0.35 -43.50 -30.56
C THR A 185 0.41 -41.97 -30.45
N SER A 186 0.62 -41.28 -31.57
CA SER A 186 0.65 -39.81 -31.60
C SER A 186 -0.71 -39.22 -31.20
N ALA A 187 -1.82 -39.80 -31.66
CA ALA A 187 -3.16 -39.38 -31.28
C ALA A 187 -3.44 -39.60 -29.78
N ALA A 188 -3.04 -40.75 -29.23
CA ALA A 188 -3.18 -41.04 -27.80
C ALA A 188 -2.35 -40.08 -26.94
N ALA A 189 -1.09 -39.82 -27.31
CA ALA A 189 -0.23 -38.88 -26.60
C ALA A 189 -0.80 -37.44 -26.61
N ALA A 190 -1.42 -37.02 -27.72
CA ALA A 190 -2.11 -35.74 -27.81
C ALA A 190 -3.32 -35.68 -26.86
N ALA A 191 -4.13 -36.74 -26.78
CA ALA A 191 -5.27 -36.82 -25.85
C ALA A 191 -4.84 -36.79 -24.37
N THR A 192 -3.76 -37.51 -24.02
CA THR A 192 -3.17 -37.45 -22.68
C THR A 192 -2.66 -36.05 -22.35
N SER A 193 -1.99 -35.39 -23.30
CA SER A 193 -1.49 -34.02 -23.12
C SER A 193 -2.63 -33.02 -22.90
N ALA A 194 -3.73 -33.16 -23.63
CA ALA A 194 -4.93 -32.34 -23.44
C ALA A 194 -5.52 -32.52 -22.03
N THR A 195 -5.59 -33.77 -21.55
CA THR A 195 -6.08 -34.09 -20.20
C THR A 195 -5.17 -33.51 -19.11
N ALA A 196 -3.84 -33.64 -19.27
CA ALA A 196 -2.86 -33.08 -18.34
C ALA A 196 -2.91 -31.55 -18.30
N SER A 197 -3.13 -30.89 -19.44
CA SER A 197 -3.32 -29.45 -19.52
C SER A 197 -4.59 -28.99 -18.78
N ALA A 198 -5.70 -29.72 -18.92
CA ALA A 198 -6.94 -29.42 -18.19
C ALA A 198 -6.78 -29.60 -16.67
N GLY A 199 -6.06 -30.65 -16.25
CA GLY A 199 -5.69 -30.85 -14.84
C GLY A 199 -4.84 -29.70 -14.30
N SER A 200 -3.82 -29.29 -15.05
CA SER A 200 -2.94 -28.15 -14.69
C SER A 200 -3.72 -26.84 -14.54
N ALA A 201 -4.68 -26.57 -15.43
CA ALA A 201 -5.56 -25.39 -15.33
C ALA A 201 -6.44 -25.42 -14.06
N THR A 202 -6.95 -26.60 -13.71
CA THR A 202 -7.73 -26.80 -12.48
C THR A 202 -6.86 -26.55 -11.23
N THR A 203 -5.65 -27.10 -11.20
CA THR A 203 -4.69 -26.88 -10.12
C THR A 203 -4.30 -25.41 -9.99
N ALA A 204 -4.03 -24.72 -11.10
CA ALA A 204 -3.71 -23.29 -11.09
C ALA A 204 -4.86 -22.45 -10.50
N THR A 205 -6.10 -22.76 -10.86
CA THR A 205 -7.29 -22.09 -10.30
C THR A 205 -7.40 -22.32 -8.79
N ALA A 206 -7.19 -23.56 -8.32
CA ALA A 206 -7.20 -23.87 -6.90
C ALA A 206 -6.10 -23.13 -6.11
N GLN A 207 -4.89 -23.04 -6.67
CA GLN A 207 -3.79 -22.30 -6.06
C GLN A 207 -4.08 -20.80 -5.94
N ALA A 208 -4.73 -20.19 -6.95
CA ALA A 208 -5.13 -18.78 -6.89
C ALA A 208 -6.15 -18.50 -5.76
N VAL A 209 -7.08 -19.43 -5.52
CA VAL A 209 -8.03 -19.35 -4.40
C VAL A 209 -7.31 -19.45 -3.05
N ILE A 210 -6.37 -20.39 -2.92
CA ILE A 210 -5.56 -20.56 -1.70
C ILE A 210 -4.73 -19.30 -1.42
N ALA A 211 -4.08 -18.73 -2.43
CA ALA A 211 -3.30 -17.50 -2.28
C ALA A 211 -4.16 -16.32 -1.78
N THR A 212 -5.38 -16.19 -2.32
CA THR A 212 -6.35 -15.17 -1.88
C THR A 212 -6.76 -15.38 -0.42
N ALA A 213 -7.06 -16.64 -0.03
CA ALA A 213 -7.41 -16.97 1.35
C ALA A 213 -6.26 -16.69 2.32
N GLN A 214 -5.02 -17.00 1.95
CA GLN A 214 -3.84 -16.70 2.76
C GLN A 214 -3.62 -15.20 2.96
N ALA A 215 -3.88 -14.38 1.94
CA ALA A 215 -3.82 -12.92 2.06
C ALA A 215 -4.86 -12.39 3.06
N VAL A 216 -6.09 -12.91 3.01
CA VAL A 216 -7.15 -12.54 3.99
C VAL A 216 -6.74 -12.94 5.42
N ILE A 217 -6.19 -14.14 5.61
CA ILE A 217 -5.71 -14.60 6.92
C ILE A 217 -4.57 -13.69 7.44
N ALA A 218 -3.65 -13.27 6.58
CA ALA A 218 -2.56 -12.36 6.96
C ALA A 218 -3.11 -11.01 7.44
N THR A 219 -4.07 -10.44 6.72
CA THR A 219 -4.75 -9.19 7.14
C THR A 219 -5.49 -9.37 8.46
N ALA A 220 -6.23 -10.47 8.64
CA ALA A 220 -6.94 -10.75 9.89
C ALA A 220 -5.97 -10.83 11.08
N LYS A 221 -4.83 -11.52 10.93
CA LYS A 221 -3.79 -11.58 11.96
C LYS A 221 -3.24 -10.19 12.33
N ALA A 222 -2.98 -9.35 11.34
CA ALA A 222 -2.51 -7.98 11.59
C ALA A 222 -3.53 -7.15 12.37
N VAL A 223 -4.83 -7.31 12.08
CA VAL A 223 -5.92 -6.65 12.82
C VAL A 223 -5.96 -7.12 14.28
N LEU A 224 -5.83 -8.43 14.54
CA LEU A 224 -5.77 -8.95 15.91
C LEU A 224 -4.59 -8.36 16.68
N THR A 225 -3.39 -8.34 16.08
CA THR A 225 -2.21 -7.73 16.72
C THR A 225 -2.41 -6.24 17.02
N ALA A 226 -3.06 -5.50 16.12
CA ALA A 226 -3.38 -4.09 16.36
C ALA A 226 -4.40 -3.94 17.50
N SER A 227 -5.38 -4.84 17.62
CA SER A 227 -6.32 -4.87 18.75
C SER A 227 -5.61 -5.09 20.07
N ASP A 228 -4.72 -6.08 20.15
CA ASP A 228 -3.95 -6.38 21.37
C ASP A 228 -3.09 -5.18 21.81
N ALA A 229 -2.54 -4.43 20.84
CA ALA A 229 -1.77 -3.22 21.11
C ALA A 229 -2.66 -2.09 21.69
N VAL A 230 -3.90 -1.96 21.22
CA VAL A 230 -4.88 -1.00 21.76
C VAL A 230 -5.28 -1.40 23.18
N ASP A 231 -5.55 -2.68 23.43
CA ASP A 231 -5.89 -3.18 24.77
C ASP A 231 -4.75 -2.94 25.76
N THR A 232 -3.51 -3.20 25.35
CA THR A 232 -2.31 -2.90 26.14
C THR A 232 -2.20 -1.41 26.46
N ALA A 233 -2.48 -0.54 25.48
CA ALA A 233 -2.46 0.90 25.71
C ALA A 233 -3.58 1.36 26.67
N ALA A 234 -4.76 0.73 26.58
CA ALA A 234 -5.87 0.98 27.50
C ALA A 234 -5.51 0.60 28.95
N ASP A 235 -4.85 -0.54 29.16
CA ASP A 235 -4.36 -0.98 30.47
C ASP A 235 -3.34 0.01 31.08
N VAL A 236 -2.43 0.54 30.26
CA VAL A 236 -1.48 1.57 30.70
C VAL A 236 -2.20 2.85 31.11
N VAL A 237 -3.21 3.28 30.36
CA VAL A 237 -4.01 4.46 30.72
C VAL A 237 -4.75 4.23 32.04
N SER A 238 -5.34 3.06 32.24
CA SER A 238 -6.00 2.70 33.50
C SER A 238 -5.02 2.73 34.67
N THR A 239 -3.84 2.13 34.50
CA THR A 239 -2.79 2.13 35.53
C THR A 239 -2.33 3.54 35.87
N ASN A 240 -2.15 4.40 34.86
CA ASN A 240 -1.76 5.79 35.08
C ASN A 240 -2.87 6.58 35.79
N ALA A 241 -4.13 6.31 35.50
CA ALA A 241 -5.26 6.92 36.21
C ALA A 241 -5.25 6.55 37.70
N ASP A 242 -4.98 5.28 38.04
CA ASP A 242 -4.85 4.83 39.42
C ASP A 242 -3.67 5.49 40.15
N VAL A 243 -2.53 5.65 39.47
CA VAL A 243 -1.38 6.39 40.01
C VAL A 243 -1.72 7.85 40.27
N VAL A 244 -2.43 8.51 39.35
CA VAL A 244 -2.87 9.90 39.55
C VAL A 244 -3.80 10.02 40.74
N SER A 245 -4.76 9.10 40.90
CA SER A 245 -5.66 9.07 42.06
C SER A 245 -4.87 8.90 43.36
N THR A 246 -3.94 7.94 43.38
CA THR A 246 -3.08 7.70 44.55
C THR A 246 -2.24 8.93 44.90
N ASN A 247 -1.65 9.58 43.90
CA ASN A 247 -0.87 10.79 44.10
C ASN A 247 -1.73 11.95 44.61
N ALA A 248 -2.97 12.08 44.15
CA ALA A 248 -3.92 13.07 44.65
C ALA A 248 -4.23 12.85 46.14
N ASP A 249 -4.44 11.60 46.55
CA ASP A 249 -4.65 11.24 47.96
C ASP A 249 -3.41 11.56 48.82
N VAL A 250 -2.21 11.27 48.31
CA VAL A 250 -0.95 11.62 49.00
C VAL A 250 -0.81 13.13 49.18
N VAL A 251 -1.12 13.92 48.15
CA VAL A 251 -1.09 15.40 48.21
C VAL A 251 -2.09 15.91 49.24
N SER A 252 -3.32 15.40 49.23
CA SER A 252 -4.36 15.75 50.20
C SER A 252 -3.92 15.46 51.64
N THR A 253 -3.38 14.26 51.87
CA THR A 253 -2.90 13.82 53.19
C THR A 253 -1.71 14.67 53.66
N THR A 254 -0.77 14.98 52.75
CA THR A 254 0.41 15.81 53.05
C THR A 254 0.02 17.25 53.40
N ALA A 255 -0.98 17.81 52.71
CA ALA A 255 -1.50 19.14 53.02
C ALA A 255 -2.14 19.21 54.42
N ALA A 256 -2.75 18.12 54.90
CA ALA A 256 -3.38 18.05 56.22
C ALA A 256 -2.36 17.97 57.37
N ILE A 257 -1.30 17.16 57.25
CA ILE A 257 -0.27 16.98 58.31
C ILE A 257 0.62 18.21 58.54
N GLY A 258 0.68 19.16 57.59
CA GLY A 258 1.45 20.40 57.73
C GLY A 258 0.70 21.56 58.40
N ALA A 259 -0.59 21.41 58.70
CA ALA A 259 -1.43 22.50 59.19
C ALA A 259 -1.42 22.58 60.73
N VAL A 260 -0.78 23.62 61.30
CA VAL A 260 -0.98 24.08 62.70
C VAL A 260 -2.13 25.09 62.77
N ALA A 261 -2.95 25.16 61.72
CA ALA A 261 -3.97 26.17 61.52
C ALA A 261 -5.31 25.52 61.18
N TRP A 262 -6.37 25.98 61.82
CA TRP A 262 -7.74 25.52 61.64
C TRP A 262 -8.41 26.23 60.49
N LYS A 263 -9.18 25.50 59.69
CA LYS A 263 -9.88 26.06 58.54
C LYS A 263 -11.19 26.72 58.97
N TYR A 264 -11.46 27.92 58.47
CA TYR A 264 -12.73 28.62 58.64
C TYR A 264 -13.16 29.27 57.32
N THR A 265 -14.46 29.54 57.16
CA THR A 265 -14.99 30.28 56.01
C THR A 265 -15.32 31.72 56.43
N PHE A 266 -14.87 32.72 55.67
CA PHE A 266 -15.12 34.11 55.99
C PHE A 266 -16.54 34.54 55.66
N SER A 267 -17.20 35.23 56.59
CA SER A 267 -18.44 35.96 56.34
C SER A 267 -18.21 37.47 56.42
N THR A 268 -18.76 38.18 55.43
CA THR A 268 -18.70 39.66 55.36
C THR A 268 -19.66 40.36 56.32
N SER A 269 -20.52 39.62 57.04
CA SER A 269 -21.41 40.19 58.05
C SER A 269 -20.59 40.74 59.23
N THR A 270 -20.80 42.02 59.57
CA THR A 270 -20.14 42.65 60.73
C THR A 270 -20.94 42.54 62.02
N THR A 271 -22.06 41.81 61.99
CA THR A 271 -22.90 41.59 63.17
C THR A 271 -22.26 40.51 64.04
N MET A 272 -21.94 40.88 65.29
CA MET A 272 -21.41 39.98 66.32
C MET A 272 -22.54 39.13 66.90
N ALA A 273 -22.84 38.05 66.18
CA ALA A 273 -23.78 37.00 66.52
C ALA A 273 -23.22 35.68 66.01
N ASP A 274 -23.90 34.58 66.34
CA ASP A 274 -23.53 33.23 65.93
C ASP A 274 -23.18 33.18 64.42
N PRO A 275 -21.92 32.86 64.08
CA PRO A 275 -21.47 32.81 62.71
C PRO A 275 -22.00 31.62 61.93
N THR A 276 -22.56 30.60 62.60
CA THR A 276 -22.86 29.24 62.12
C THR A 276 -21.61 28.38 61.85
N ALA A 277 -21.81 27.06 61.82
CA ALA A 277 -20.75 26.05 61.78
C ALA A 277 -19.60 26.36 60.81
N GLY A 278 -18.37 26.42 61.31
CA GLY A 278 -17.15 26.62 60.51
C GLY A 278 -16.96 28.02 59.93
N ILE A 279 -17.72 29.02 60.39
CA ILE A 279 -17.63 30.40 59.89
C ILE A 279 -16.91 31.31 60.90
N LEU A 280 -16.15 32.26 60.37
CA LEU A 280 -15.58 33.37 61.12
C LEU A 280 -15.98 34.70 60.47
N ARG A 281 -16.20 35.72 61.30
CA ARG A 281 -16.48 37.09 60.87
C ARG A 281 -15.82 38.13 61.77
N PHE A 282 -15.64 39.32 61.23
CA PHE A 282 -15.08 40.47 61.93
C PHE A 282 -16.16 41.51 62.20
N ASN A 283 -16.07 42.23 63.32
CA ASN A 283 -17.03 43.28 63.65
C ASN A 283 -16.92 44.55 62.79
N HIS A 284 -15.98 44.59 61.84
CA HIS A 284 -15.78 45.74 60.96
C HIS A 284 -15.28 45.31 59.57
N ALA A 285 -15.67 46.03 58.51
CA ALA A 285 -15.30 45.70 57.13
C ALA A 285 -13.84 46.05 56.80
N THR A 286 -13.30 47.11 57.42
CA THR A 286 -11.88 47.47 57.31
C THR A 286 -11.06 46.65 58.30
N LEU A 287 -10.15 45.81 57.79
CA LEU A 287 -9.33 44.86 58.57
C LEU A 287 -8.50 45.55 59.67
N ALA A 288 -8.02 46.77 59.44
CA ALA A 288 -7.24 47.53 60.43
C ALA A 288 -8.07 48.08 61.61
N SER A 289 -9.40 48.07 61.50
CA SER A 289 -10.33 48.63 62.50
C SER A 289 -11.16 47.55 63.20
N VAL A 290 -10.82 46.28 63.01
CA VAL A 290 -11.46 45.16 63.69
C VAL A 290 -11.08 45.18 65.17
N THR A 291 -12.08 45.17 66.04
CA THR A 291 -11.90 45.13 67.50
C THR A 291 -12.50 43.89 68.17
N ALA A 292 -13.28 43.11 67.42
CA ALA A 292 -13.79 41.82 67.87
C ALA A 292 -13.95 40.85 66.70
N ILE A 293 -13.68 39.57 66.96
CA ILE A 293 -13.83 38.46 66.02
C ILE A 293 -14.89 37.52 66.57
N ALA A 294 -15.88 37.15 65.75
CA ALA A 294 -16.81 36.07 66.05
C ALA A 294 -16.38 34.82 65.28
N ILE A 295 -16.11 33.74 66.02
CA ILE A 295 -15.63 32.47 65.47
C ILE A 295 -16.53 31.34 65.96
N ASP A 296 -16.94 30.46 65.05
CA ASP A 296 -17.71 29.27 65.41
C ASP A 296 -16.87 28.31 66.27
N ALA A 297 -17.52 27.62 67.21
CA ALA A 297 -16.89 26.61 68.06
C ALA A 297 -16.32 25.45 67.22
N THR A 298 -16.97 25.10 66.12
CA THR A 298 -16.51 24.08 65.17
C THR A 298 -15.74 24.71 64.02
N SER A 299 -14.64 24.09 63.63
CA SER A 299 -13.93 24.50 62.42
C SER A 299 -14.64 24.02 61.14
N ALA A 300 -14.24 24.57 60.00
CA ALA A 300 -14.63 24.10 58.66
C ALA A 300 -13.73 22.98 58.13
N ASP A 301 -12.90 22.37 58.98
CA ASP A 301 -12.17 21.15 58.65
C ASP A 301 -13.13 19.96 58.52
N SER A 302 -12.70 18.93 57.79
CA SER A 302 -13.55 17.77 57.52
C SER A 302 -13.97 17.10 58.82
N GLY A 303 -15.29 16.90 58.99
CA GLY A 303 -15.87 16.36 60.23
C GLY A 303 -16.22 17.42 61.28
N ASN A 304 -16.04 18.71 60.98
CA ASN A 304 -16.37 19.85 61.83
C ASN A 304 -15.88 19.69 63.28
N PRO A 305 -14.57 19.49 63.50
CA PRO A 305 -14.06 19.29 64.85
C PRO A 305 -14.30 20.54 65.70
N ASP A 306 -14.76 20.30 66.93
CA ASP A 306 -14.94 21.32 67.96
C ASP A 306 -13.57 21.74 68.51
N VAL A 307 -13.29 23.03 68.47
CA VAL A 307 -12.05 23.67 68.92
C VAL A 307 -12.32 24.80 69.91
N SER A 308 -13.54 24.88 70.46
CA SER A 308 -13.97 25.91 71.41
C SER A 308 -13.04 26.05 72.61
N ASP A 309 -12.67 24.94 73.26
CA ASP A 309 -11.75 24.93 74.41
C ASP A 309 -10.38 25.55 74.07
N LEU A 310 -9.85 25.26 72.87
CA LEU A 310 -8.58 25.84 72.43
C LEU A 310 -8.71 27.35 72.21
N ILE A 311 -9.80 27.79 71.57
CA ILE A 311 -10.06 29.19 71.31
C ILE A 311 -10.26 29.95 72.62
N ALA A 312 -10.99 29.38 73.58
CA ALA A 312 -11.17 29.95 74.91
C ALA A 312 -9.83 30.11 75.62
N SER A 313 -8.95 29.12 75.58
CA SER A 313 -7.68 29.13 76.33
C SER A 313 -6.65 30.22 75.97
N ILE A 314 -6.90 31.03 74.92
CA ILE A 314 -5.95 32.05 74.47
C ILE A 314 -5.88 33.27 75.39
N ASP A 315 -6.91 33.52 76.20
CA ASP A 315 -6.99 34.62 77.19
C ASP A 315 -6.62 34.19 78.62
N ASP A 316 -6.37 32.90 78.88
CA ASP A 316 -6.03 32.33 80.20
C ASP A 316 -4.62 32.71 80.71
N GLY A 317 -4.05 33.81 80.22
CA GLY A 317 -2.75 34.35 80.61
C GLY A 317 -2.81 35.26 81.84
N THR A 318 -1.67 35.86 82.18
CA THR A 318 -1.58 36.90 83.23
C THR A 318 -1.08 38.24 82.70
N ASN A 319 -1.03 38.40 81.36
CA ASN A 319 -0.43 39.57 80.71
C ASN A 319 -1.47 40.68 80.54
N SER A 320 -1.18 41.89 81.02
CA SER A 320 -2.13 43.00 81.03
C SER A 320 -2.20 43.80 79.71
N THR A 321 -1.31 43.57 78.74
CA THR A 321 -1.35 44.27 77.44
C THR A 321 -1.98 43.42 76.33
N HIS A 322 -1.66 42.12 76.28
CA HIS A 322 -2.22 41.16 75.32
C HIS A 322 -1.84 39.71 75.66
N GLU A 323 -2.82 38.82 75.67
CA GLU A 323 -2.72 37.44 76.16
C GLU A 323 -2.39 36.42 75.07
N GLY A 324 -2.51 36.81 73.81
CA GLY A 324 -2.08 36.01 72.67
C GLY A 324 -2.20 36.73 71.33
N TYR A 325 -1.89 36.01 70.27
CA TYR A 325 -2.02 36.44 68.89
C TYR A 325 -2.86 35.46 68.09
N ILE A 326 -3.69 36.02 67.21
CA ILE A 326 -4.44 35.30 66.20
C ILE A 326 -3.85 35.68 64.84
N PHE A 327 -3.33 34.67 64.14
CA PHE A 327 -2.86 34.82 62.77
C PHE A 327 -3.85 34.19 61.81
N VAL A 328 -4.35 35.00 60.88
CA VAL A 328 -5.31 34.60 59.85
C VAL A 328 -4.66 34.75 58.48
N ARG A 329 -4.79 33.74 57.63
CA ARG A 329 -4.31 33.77 56.24
C ARG A 329 -5.37 33.26 55.29
N LYS A 330 -5.46 33.85 54.09
CA LYS A 330 -6.34 33.34 53.04
C LYS A 330 -5.71 32.13 52.34
N SER A 331 -6.51 31.08 52.14
CA SER A 331 -6.09 29.90 51.37
C SER A 331 -5.69 30.29 49.94
N GLY A 332 -4.57 29.76 49.45
CA GLY A 332 -4.05 30.00 48.10
C GLY A 332 -3.49 31.41 47.83
N THR A 333 -3.57 32.36 48.77
CA THR A 333 -3.09 33.75 48.59
C THR A 333 -2.30 34.22 49.82
N PRO A 334 -1.00 33.91 49.93
CA PRO A 334 -0.21 34.21 51.13
C PRO A 334 -0.01 35.71 51.39
N ALA A 335 -0.22 36.56 50.38
CA ALA A 335 -0.18 38.02 50.52
C ALA A 335 -1.40 38.60 51.28
N THR A 336 -2.48 37.82 51.43
CA THR A 336 -3.65 38.23 52.22
C THR A 336 -3.57 37.62 53.61
N PHE A 337 -3.27 38.46 54.60
CA PHE A 337 -3.03 38.03 55.97
C PHE A 337 -3.50 39.08 56.97
N MET A 338 -3.79 38.63 58.19
CA MET A 338 -4.11 39.48 59.33
C MET A 338 -3.47 38.90 60.58
N ALA A 339 -2.93 39.77 61.42
CA ALA A 339 -2.42 39.47 62.74
C ALA A 339 -3.12 40.39 63.73
N TYR A 340 -3.73 39.78 64.74
CA TYR A 340 -4.44 40.47 65.81
C TYR A 340 -3.89 40.03 67.16
N SER A 341 -3.76 40.96 68.10
CA SER A 341 -3.46 40.65 69.50
C SER A 341 -4.77 40.51 70.28
N VAL A 342 -4.91 39.47 71.09
CA VAL A 342 -6.05 39.28 72.00
C VAL A 342 -5.87 40.20 73.21
N THR A 343 -6.81 41.12 73.41
CA THR A 343 -6.67 42.21 74.39
C THR A 343 -7.71 42.19 75.51
N GLY A 344 -8.54 41.15 75.57
CA GLY A 344 -9.51 40.96 76.64
C GLY A 344 -10.12 39.57 76.59
N ALA A 345 -10.95 39.28 77.60
CA ALA A 345 -11.51 37.96 77.80
C ALA A 345 -12.37 37.49 76.63
N VAL A 346 -12.14 36.26 76.18
CA VAL A 346 -12.94 35.53 75.21
C VAL A 346 -14.29 35.21 75.85
N VAL A 347 -15.37 35.61 75.17
CA VAL A 347 -16.73 35.32 75.62
C VAL A 347 -17.25 34.12 74.85
N ASP A 348 -17.41 33.00 75.55
CA ASP A 348 -18.12 31.83 75.02
C ASP A 348 -19.63 32.07 75.07
N ASN A 349 -20.27 32.10 73.89
CA ASN A 349 -21.71 32.32 73.73
C ASN A 349 -22.47 31.03 73.41
N THR A 350 -21.87 29.86 73.68
CA THR A 350 -22.41 28.52 73.36
C THR A 350 -22.58 28.32 71.85
N GLY A 351 -21.68 27.54 71.24
CA GLY A 351 -21.64 27.30 69.79
C GLY A 351 -20.76 28.28 69.02
N TRP A 352 -20.41 29.43 69.63
CA TRP A 352 -19.47 30.38 69.06
C TRP A 352 -18.79 31.23 70.14
N LEU A 353 -17.62 31.77 69.81
CA LEU A 353 -16.80 32.58 70.71
C LEU A 353 -16.61 33.98 70.13
N GLN A 354 -16.70 34.98 71.01
CA GLN A 354 -16.38 36.36 70.70
C GLN A 354 -15.02 36.70 71.32
N ILE A 355 -14.06 37.06 70.48
CA ILE A 355 -12.69 37.36 70.90
C ILE A 355 -12.42 38.85 70.73
N PRO A 356 -12.20 39.60 71.83
CA PRO A 356 -11.75 40.99 71.77
C PRO A 356 -10.32 41.07 71.24
N VAL A 357 -10.09 41.86 70.21
CA VAL A 357 -8.80 41.96 69.56
C VAL A 357 -8.38 43.39 69.27
N THR A 358 -7.08 43.60 69.09
CA THR A 358 -6.52 44.80 68.51
C THR A 358 -5.70 44.43 67.27
N HIS A 359 -5.82 45.24 66.22
CA HIS A 359 -5.06 45.05 64.98
C HIS A 359 -3.56 45.23 65.21
N SER A 360 -2.76 44.29 64.71
CA SER A 360 -1.29 44.38 64.70
C SER A 360 -0.77 44.61 63.28
N ALA A 361 -1.23 43.82 62.30
CA ALA A 361 -0.86 43.97 60.90
C ALA A 361 -1.90 43.31 59.98
N SER A 362 -2.08 43.84 58.77
CA SER A 362 -2.87 43.18 57.74
C SER A 362 -2.42 43.57 56.33
N GLY A 363 -2.73 42.73 55.35
CA GLY A 363 -2.52 42.96 53.93
C GLY A 363 -3.58 42.28 53.08
N GLY A 364 -3.89 42.85 51.91
CA GLY A 364 -4.92 42.34 51.00
C GLY A 364 -6.36 42.65 51.43
N SER A 365 -7.31 41.97 50.80
CA SER A 365 -8.75 42.09 51.06
C SER A 365 -9.41 40.72 51.12
N LEU A 366 -10.52 40.62 51.87
CA LEU A 366 -11.35 39.42 51.95
C LEU A 366 -12.69 39.61 51.25
N SER A 367 -13.18 38.54 50.65
CA SER A 367 -14.51 38.42 50.06
C SER A 367 -15.32 37.37 50.79
N ASN A 368 -16.64 37.50 50.76
CA ASN A 368 -17.54 36.52 51.37
C ASN A 368 -17.26 35.10 50.83
N ALA A 369 -17.28 34.11 51.72
CA ALA A 369 -16.96 32.71 51.44
C ALA A 369 -15.48 32.40 51.14
N ASP A 370 -14.56 33.34 51.33
CA ASP A 370 -13.12 33.03 51.28
C ASP A 370 -12.75 31.98 52.35
N THR A 371 -11.96 30.98 51.97
CA THR A 371 -11.41 30.00 52.93
C THR A 371 -10.20 30.58 53.65
N LEU A 372 -10.22 30.56 54.97
CA LEU A 372 -9.20 31.07 55.86
C LEU A 372 -8.55 29.93 56.65
N TYR A 373 -7.26 30.08 56.94
CA TYR A 373 -6.53 29.28 57.92
C TYR A 373 -6.16 30.16 59.11
N ILE A 374 -6.48 29.68 60.31
CA ILE A 374 -6.34 30.44 61.56
C ILE A 374 -5.45 29.66 62.52
N SER A 375 -4.42 30.33 63.02
CA SER A 375 -3.55 29.78 64.06
C SER A 375 -3.53 30.70 65.27
N PHE A 376 -3.40 30.08 66.43
CA PHE A 376 -3.43 30.73 67.73
C PHE A 376 -2.06 30.61 68.37
N ALA A 377 -1.56 31.69 68.96
CA ALA A 377 -0.31 31.70 69.72
C ALA A 377 -0.53 32.42 71.04
N ARG A 378 -0.32 31.73 72.17
CA ARG A 378 -0.48 32.34 73.49
C ARG A 378 0.77 33.14 73.89
N SER A 379 0.58 34.26 74.57
CA SER A 379 1.65 34.98 75.27
C SER A 379 2.10 34.18 76.50
N GLY A 380 3.37 34.35 76.89
CA GLY A 380 3.85 33.84 78.17
C GLY A 380 3.24 34.60 79.36
N ASN A 381 3.14 33.94 80.51
CA ASN A 381 2.73 34.57 81.76
C ASN A 381 3.77 35.61 82.20
N VAL A 382 3.32 36.62 82.95
CA VAL A 382 4.22 37.60 83.59
C VAL A 382 5.20 36.84 84.52
N GLY A 383 6.50 37.14 84.40
CA GLY A 383 7.53 36.54 85.25
C GLY A 383 7.32 36.87 86.73
N ALA A 384 7.77 36.00 87.63
CA ALA A 384 7.66 36.23 89.07
C ALA A 384 8.34 37.57 89.47
N THR A 385 7.68 38.36 90.32
CA THR A 385 8.27 39.56 90.92
C THR A 385 9.57 39.18 91.63
N GLY A 386 10.68 39.85 91.32
CA GLY A 386 11.97 39.62 91.97
C GLY A 386 11.88 39.80 93.49
N SER A 387 12.75 39.11 94.25
CA SER A 387 12.81 39.22 95.71
C SER A 387 12.92 40.69 96.15
N THR A 388 12.06 41.12 97.08
CA THR A 388 12.15 42.43 97.74
C THR A 388 13.57 42.64 98.29
N GLY A 389 14.19 43.79 98.00
CA GLY A 389 15.50 44.13 98.54
C GLY A 389 15.53 44.07 100.07
N ALA A 390 16.68 43.71 100.66
CA ALA A 390 16.83 43.63 102.10
C ALA A 390 16.37 44.95 102.78
N LYS A 391 15.64 44.82 103.89
CA LYS A 391 15.27 45.95 104.77
C LYS A 391 16.56 46.62 105.24
N GLY A 392 16.69 47.95 105.08
CA GLY A 392 17.85 48.70 105.55
C GLY A 392 18.07 48.53 107.06
N ASP A 393 19.34 48.49 107.47
CA ASP A 393 19.75 48.27 108.86
C ASP A 393 19.09 49.28 109.83
N THR A 394 18.68 48.81 111.00
CA THR A 394 18.20 49.65 112.12
C THR A 394 19.37 50.50 112.63
N GLY A 395 19.22 51.83 112.70
CA GLY A 395 20.27 52.74 113.17
C GLY A 395 20.72 52.48 114.62
N ASP A 396 22.00 52.73 114.90
CA ASP A 396 22.68 52.44 116.17
C ASP A 396 21.98 53.06 117.40
N THR A 397 21.81 52.26 118.45
CA THR A 397 21.34 52.71 119.78
C THR A 397 22.42 53.57 120.47
N GLY A 398 22.06 54.76 120.95
CA GLY A 398 22.96 55.70 121.63
C GLY A 398 23.51 55.21 122.97
N ALA A 399 24.74 55.65 123.29
CA ALA A 399 25.53 55.22 124.45
C ALA A 399 24.91 55.58 125.83
N THR A 400 25.02 54.64 126.77
CA THR A 400 24.64 54.78 128.20
C THR A 400 25.54 55.78 128.93
N GLY A 401 24.94 56.78 129.60
CA GLY A 401 25.63 57.78 130.45
C GLY A 401 25.77 57.35 131.92
N ALA A 402 26.79 57.88 132.60
CA ALA A 402 27.40 57.41 133.85
C ALA A 402 26.58 57.55 135.16
N GLN A 403 26.89 56.67 136.12
CA GLN A 403 26.38 56.61 137.49
C GLN A 403 27.15 57.57 138.44
N GLY A 404 26.45 58.32 139.28
CA GLY A 404 27.03 59.17 140.33
C GLY A 404 26.01 59.61 141.40
N ASP A 405 26.22 59.10 142.62
CA ASP A 405 25.88 59.53 143.99
C ASP A 405 24.46 59.85 144.49
N ALA A 406 24.12 59.19 145.60
CA ALA A 406 22.99 59.42 146.50
C ALA A 406 23.34 60.52 147.54
N THR A 407 22.45 61.41 147.99
CA THR A 407 21.40 61.20 149.02
C THR A 407 20.76 62.56 149.38
N LEU A 408 19.47 62.58 149.80
CA LEU A 408 18.90 63.41 150.90
C LEU A 408 17.39 63.14 151.17
N ALA A 409 16.74 62.17 150.51
CA ALA A 409 15.29 61.93 150.72
C ALA A 409 14.93 60.91 151.81
N ASP A 410 15.90 60.21 152.41
CA ASP A 410 15.66 59.18 153.45
C ASP A 410 15.55 59.70 154.90
N VAL A 411 15.35 61.01 155.13
CA VAL A 411 15.37 61.57 156.51
C VAL A 411 14.02 62.08 157.05
N LEU A 412 12.93 62.25 156.28
CA LEU A 412 11.64 62.66 156.87
C LEU A 412 10.39 62.10 156.14
N ALA A 413 9.94 60.92 156.56
CA ALA A 413 8.53 60.52 156.53
C ALA A 413 8.28 59.40 157.57
N LEU A 414 8.41 59.77 158.85
CA LEU A 414 7.72 59.12 159.97
C LEU A 414 6.99 60.25 160.69
N GLY A 415 5.72 60.39 160.34
CA GLY A 415 4.74 61.34 160.86
C GLY A 415 3.37 60.93 160.37
#